data_AF-G8RN03-F1
#
_entry.id   AF-G8RN03-F1
#
_cell.length_a   1.000
_cell.length_b   1.000
_cell.length_c   1.000
_cell.angle_alpha   90.00
_cell.angle_beta   90.00
_cell.angle_gamma   90.00
#
_symmetry.space_group_name_H-M   'P 1'
#
loop_
_entity.id
_entity.type
_entity.pdbx_description
1 polymer ?
#
loop_
_entity_poly.entity_id
_entity_poly.type
_entity_poly.pdbx_seq_one_letter_code
_entity_poly.pdbx_strand_id
1 'polypeptide(L)'
;MPLPLDESNPISSRRYQLTVVANSIADLVGSAGGWMCDKARAGWDVKVVLTGDGDTRPVAILGASHLDAELSDVMKMATRGGALAVSAAALTDERIRAGVLGIVKRGLTQVTVWGQDWPTEFSRKADPIEHRLSAAARAFKAHALGAATVSVAGTETLYNLGPDALRPLHSV
;
A
#
# COMPACT_ATOMS: atom_id res chain seq x y z
N MET A 1 50.97 0.13 11.33
CA MET A 1 50.20 -0.57 10.28
C MET A 1 48.75 -0.57 10.72
N PRO A 2 47.88 0.30 10.19
CA PRO A 2 46.46 0.29 10.55
C PRO A 2 45.76 -0.88 9.84
N LEU A 3 44.83 -1.53 10.54
CA LEU A 3 43.95 -2.55 9.98
C LEU A 3 43.06 -1.92 8.90
N PRO A 4 42.73 -2.64 7.80
CA PRO A 4 41.79 -2.13 6.81
C PRO A 4 40.40 -2.06 7.45
N LEU A 5 39.81 -0.88 7.43
CA LEU A 5 38.38 -0.71 7.70
C LEU A 5 37.64 -1.43 6.57
N ASP A 6 36.92 -2.49 6.94
CA ASP A 6 35.95 -3.14 6.06
C ASP A 6 34.82 -2.14 5.79
N GLU A 7 34.95 -1.36 4.71
CA GLU A 7 33.92 -0.46 4.19
C GLU A 7 32.78 -1.21 3.48
N SER A 8 32.68 -2.52 3.66
CA SER A 8 31.67 -3.38 3.03
C SER A 8 30.50 -3.73 3.94
N ASN A 9 30.29 -2.98 5.03
CA ASN A 9 29.02 -3.02 5.74
C ASN A 9 28.21 -1.78 5.39
N PRO A 10 27.44 -1.78 4.28
CA PRO A 10 26.30 -0.88 4.28
C PRO A 10 25.51 -1.32 5.50
N ILE A 11 25.42 -0.47 6.52
CA ILE A 11 24.34 -0.53 7.48
C ILE A 11 23.11 -0.43 6.59
N SER A 12 22.64 -1.58 6.11
CA SER A 12 21.45 -1.72 5.33
C SER A 12 20.39 -1.52 6.37
N SER A 13 20.15 -0.25 6.71
CA SER A 13 18.99 0.17 7.46
C SER A 13 17.84 -0.20 6.54
N ARG A 14 17.42 -1.46 6.61
CA ARG A 14 16.43 -2.08 5.76
C ARG A 14 15.13 -1.44 6.22
N ARG A 15 14.85 -0.23 5.72
CA ARG A 15 13.62 0.49 6.02
C ARG A 15 12.51 -0.42 5.55
N TYR A 16 11.55 -0.69 6.43
CA TYR A 16 10.37 -1.46 6.06
C TYR A 16 9.70 -0.77 4.87
N GLN A 17 9.50 -1.52 3.79
CA GLN A 17 8.92 -0.99 2.56
C GLN A 17 7.42 -1.23 2.56
N LEU A 18 6.66 -0.22 2.16
CA LEU A 18 5.24 -0.35 1.84
C LEU A 18 5.06 0.00 0.36
N THR A 19 4.65 -0.97 -0.44
CA THR A 19 4.24 -0.73 -1.83
C THR A 19 2.73 -0.53 -1.85
N VAL A 20 2.25 0.52 -2.48
CA VAL A 20 0.84 0.91 -2.53
C VAL A 20 0.41 0.95 -3.99
N VAL A 21 -0.63 0.22 -4.37
CA VAL A 21 -1.16 0.18 -5.74
C VAL A 21 -2.56 0.78 -5.73
N ALA A 22 -2.76 1.85 -6.48
CA ALA A 22 -4.05 2.53 -6.57
C ALA A 22 -4.38 2.90 -8.02
N ASN A 23 -5.67 3.01 -8.32
CA ASN A 23 -6.14 3.47 -9.63
C ASN A 23 -6.52 4.96 -9.64
N SER A 24 -6.57 5.61 -8.47
CA SER A 24 -6.96 7.00 -8.32
C SER A 24 -6.26 7.62 -7.12
N ILE A 25 -5.66 8.79 -7.32
CA ILE A 25 -5.05 9.58 -6.24
C ILE A 25 -6.12 10.07 -5.27
N ALA A 26 -7.29 10.47 -5.78
CA ALA A 26 -8.38 10.96 -4.95
C ALA A 26 -8.87 9.87 -3.98
N ASP A 27 -9.06 8.65 -4.46
CA ASP A 27 -9.41 7.51 -3.60
C ASP A 27 -8.28 7.17 -2.62
N LEU A 28 -7.04 7.05 -3.11
CA LEU A 28 -5.89 6.74 -2.26
C LEU A 28 -5.78 7.72 -1.08
N VAL A 29 -5.82 9.02 -1.37
CA VAL A 29 -5.66 10.07 -0.36
C VAL A 29 -6.89 10.08 0.57
N GLY A 30 -8.10 9.92 0.03
CA GLY A 30 -9.35 9.94 0.80
C GLY A 30 -9.51 8.75 1.74
N SER A 31 -9.14 7.56 1.28
CA SER A 31 -9.46 6.29 1.93
C SER A 31 -8.30 5.74 2.77
N ALA A 32 -7.05 5.98 2.37
CA ALA A 32 -5.86 5.38 3.01
C ALA A 32 -4.69 6.37 3.22
N GLY A 33 -4.88 7.64 2.89
CA GLY A 33 -3.80 8.63 2.90
C GLY A 33 -3.24 8.92 4.29
N GLY A 34 -4.09 8.90 5.32
CA GLY A 34 -3.69 9.12 6.69
C GLY A 34 -2.86 7.95 7.25
N TRP A 35 -3.30 6.72 7.02
CA TRP A 35 -2.57 5.51 7.35
C TRP A 35 -1.21 5.45 6.64
N MET A 36 -1.21 5.76 5.34
CA MET A 36 0.01 5.82 4.54
C MET A 36 1.00 6.87 5.10
N CYS A 37 0.49 8.04 5.47
CA CYS A 37 1.29 9.10 6.10
C CYS A 37 1.87 8.66 7.44
N ASP A 38 1.08 8.00 8.29
CA ASP A 38 1.57 7.46 9.55
C ASP A 38 2.68 6.41 9.34
N LYS A 39 2.58 5.57 8.29
CA LYS A 39 3.65 4.63 7.91
C LYS A 39 4.91 5.35 7.46
N ALA A 40 4.80 6.33 6.57
CA ALA A 40 5.94 7.14 6.12
C ALA A 40 6.62 7.83 7.31
N ARG A 41 5.83 8.43 8.21
CA ARG A 41 6.33 9.10 9.42
C ARG A 41 6.95 8.13 10.44
N ALA A 42 6.54 6.86 10.44
CA ALA A 42 7.19 5.80 11.20
C ALA A 42 8.50 5.31 10.56
N GLY A 43 8.98 5.96 9.49
CA GLY A 43 10.24 5.66 8.82
C GLY A 43 10.15 4.58 7.75
N TRP A 44 8.94 4.18 7.35
CA TRP A 44 8.75 3.24 6.25
C TRP A 44 9.05 3.93 4.91
N ASP A 45 9.65 3.19 3.98
CA ASP A 45 9.76 3.65 2.59
C ASP A 45 8.46 3.32 1.86
N VAL A 46 7.64 4.34 1.63
CA VAL A 46 6.33 4.19 1.00
C VAL A 46 6.43 4.52 -0.49
N LYS A 47 6.18 3.52 -1.34
CA LYS A 47 6.17 3.64 -2.80
C LYS A 47 4.75 3.48 -3.32
N VAL A 48 4.24 4.48 -4.02
CA VAL A 48 2.91 4.47 -4.65
C VAL A 48 3.05 4.23 -6.14
N VAL A 49 2.33 3.24 -6.64
CA VAL A 49 2.19 2.95 -8.06
C VAL A 49 0.75 3.26 -8.44
N LEU A 50 0.60 4.16 -9.39
CA LEU A 50 -0.70 4.54 -9.93
C LEU A 50 -0.91 3.83 -11.27
N THR A 51 -2.07 3.21 -11.44
CA THR A 51 -2.43 2.57 -12.73
C THR A 51 -2.98 3.57 -13.75
N GLY A 52 -3.07 4.85 -13.40
CA GLY A 52 -3.52 5.93 -14.26
C GLY A 52 -2.73 7.20 -13.98
N ASP A 53 -2.80 8.16 -14.90
CA ASP A 53 -2.04 9.41 -14.83
C ASP A 53 -2.66 10.39 -13.81
N GLY A 54 -1.83 11.17 -13.10
CA GLY A 54 -2.31 12.18 -12.16
C GLY A 54 -1.22 13.02 -11.50
N ASP A 55 -1.62 14.14 -10.88
CA ASP A 55 -0.74 14.98 -10.06
C ASP A 55 -0.23 14.19 -8.85
N THR A 56 1.06 13.86 -8.81
CA THR A 56 1.68 13.09 -7.73
C THR A 56 2.00 13.91 -6.48
N ARG A 57 1.78 15.23 -6.49
CA ARG A 57 2.03 16.11 -5.34
C ARG A 57 1.27 15.69 -4.06
N PRO A 58 0.01 15.23 -4.09
CA PRO A 58 -0.67 14.70 -2.90
C PRO A 58 0.09 13.52 -2.28
N VAL A 59 0.71 12.65 -3.09
CA VAL A 59 1.52 11.52 -2.60
C VAL A 59 2.77 12.02 -1.87
N ALA A 60 3.44 13.02 -2.44
CA ALA A 60 4.61 13.65 -1.82
C ALA A 60 4.28 14.34 -0.50
N ILE A 61 3.13 15.03 -0.41
CA ILE A 61 2.64 15.64 0.83
C ILE A 61 2.47 14.60 1.95
N LEU A 62 2.05 13.39 1.61
CA LEU A 62 1.89 12.29 2.57
C LEU A 62 3.22 11.60 2.94
N GLY A 63 4.36 12.09 2.43
CA GLY A 63 5.68 11.52 2.69
C GLY A 63 5.99 10.26 1.91
N ALA A 64 5.22 9.98 0.85
CA ALA A 64 5.42 8.84 -0.04
C ALA A 64 6.03 9.27 -1.39
N SER A 65 6.61 8.32 -2.12
CA SER A 65 7.13 8.56 -3.46
C SER A 65 6.27 7.88 -4.51
N HIS A 66 5.94 8.57 -5.59
CA HIS A 66 5.39 7.92 -6.78
C HIS A 66 6.50 7.10 -7.46
N LEU A 67 6.14 5.90 -7.90
CA LEU A 67 7.00 5.03 -8.67
C LEU A 67 6.29 4.68 -9.98
N ASP A 68 6.89 5.11 -11.08
CA ASP A 68 6.54 4.64 -12.41
C ASP A 68 7.25 3.30 -12.65
N ALA A 69 6.51 2.21 -12.48
CA ALA A 69 7.04 0.86 -12.60
C ALA A 69 6.01 -0.12 -13.15
N GLU A 70 6.52 -1.09 -13.91
CA GLU A 70 5.76 -2.22 -14.40
C GLU A 70 5.25 -3.09 -13.26
N LEU A 71 4.05 -3.64 -13.41
CA LEU A 71 3.39 -4.49 -12.40
C LEU A 71 4.30 -5.62 -11.89
N SER A 72 5.11 -6.22 -12.77
CA SER A 72 6.01 -7.30 -12.38
C SER A 72 7.07 -6.87 -11.36
N ASP A 73 7.51 -5.61 -11.42
CA ASP A 73 8.49 -5.06 -10.49
C ASP A 73 7.84 -4.64 -9.19
N VAL A 74 6.61 -4.10 -9.25
CA VAL A 74 5.76 -3.86 -8.07
C VAL A 74 5.62 -5.13 -7.21
N MET A 75 5.32 -6.26 -7.85
CA MET A 75 5.14 -7.54 -7.17
C MET A 75 6.45 -8.07 -6.58
N LYS A 76 7.59 -7.87 -7.25
CA LYS A 76 8.91 -8.21 -6.71
C LYS A 76 9.28 -7.35 -5.50
N MET A 77 8.93 -6.06 -5.50
CA MET A 77 9.19 -5.16 -4.38
C MET A 77 8.39 -5.57 -3.14
N ALA A 78 7.09 -5.80 -3.31
CA ALA A 78 6.21 -6.25 -2.23
C ALA A 78 6.69 -7.57 -1.56
N THR A 79 7.37 -8.44 -2.31
CA THR A 79 7.86 -9.74 -1.80
C THR A 79 9.25 -9.69 -1.15
N ARG A 80 9.99 -8.58 -1.25
CA ARG A 80 11.34 -8.41 -0.65
C ARG A 80 11.28 -7.94 0.82
N GLY A 81 10.43 -8.57 1.63
CA GLY A 81 10.32 -8.28 3.07
C GLY A 81 9.60 -6.96 3.39
N GLY A 82 8.70 -6.53 2.52
CA GLY A 82 7.82 -5.36 2.71
C GLY A 82 6.37 -5.75 2.95
N ALA A 83 5.50 -4.74 2.92
CA ALA A 83 4.05 -4.88 2.89
C ALA A 83 3.50 -4.36 1.55
N LEU A 84 2.33 -4.87 1.17
CA LEU A 84 1.57 -4.41 0.01
C LEU A 84 0.25 -3.81 0.48
N ALA A 85 -0.10 -2.64 -0.04
CA ALA A 85 -1.44 -2.10 0.03
C ALA A 85 -2.01 -1.97 -1.38
N VAL A 86 -3.28 -2.28 -1.58
CA VAL A 86 -3.93 -2.18 -2.90
C VAL A 86 -5.37 -1.67 -2.78
N SER A 87 -5.80 -0.77 -3.67
CA SER A 87 -7.21 -0.37 -3.70
C SER A 87 -8.07 -1.50 -4.26
N ALA A 88 -9.28 -1.68 -3.73
CA ALA A 88 -10.23 -2.64 -4.28
C ALA A 88 -10.53 -2.35 -5.76
N ALA A 89 -10.54 -1.08 -6.15
CA ALA A 89 -10.72 -0.69 -7.54
C ALA A 89 -9.54 -1.08 -8.44
N ALA A 90 -8.30 -1.11 -7.94
CA ALA A 90 -7.14 -1.63 -8.68
C ALA A 90 -7.18 -3.17 -8.83
N LEU A 91 -7.87 -3.88 -7.93
CA LEU A 91 -8.08 -5.33 -8.04
C LEU A 91 -9.07 -5.73 -9.15
N THR A 92 -9.71 -4.76 -9.82
CA THR A 92 -10.53 -5.04 -11.01
C THR A 92 -9.69 -5.36 -12.24
N ASP A 93 -8.42 -4.94 -12.27
CA ASP A 93 -7.46 -5.35 -13.31
C ASP A 93 -6.97 -6.78 -13.03
N GLU A 94 -7.20 -7.68 -13.99
CA GLU A 94 -6.86 -9.10 -13.86
C GLU A 94 -5.38 -9.34 -13.56
N ARG A 95 -4.49 -8.54 -14.13
CA ARG A 95 -3.04 -8.71 -13.94
C ARG A 95 -2.68 -8.39 -12.50
N ILE A 96 -3.20 -7.29 -11.97
CA ILE A 96 -3.00 -6.86 -10.58
C ILE A 96 -3.59 -7.92 -9.66
N ARG A 97 -4.83 -8.31 -9.91
CA ARG A 97 -5.56 -9.34 -9.15
C ARG A 97 -4.78 -10.65 -9.06
N ALA A 98 -4.29 -11.18 -10.17
CA ALA A 98 -3.51 -12.40 -10.22
C ALA A 98 -2.18 -12.28 -9.47
N GLY A 99 -1.50 -11.14 -9.57
CA GLY A 99 -0.26 -10.88 -8.85
C GLY A 99 -0.47 -10.81 -7.33
N VAL A 100 -1.48 -10.07 -6.87
CA VAL A 100 -1.86 -9.99 -5.45
C VAL A 100 -2.24 -11.36 -4.92
N LEU A 101 -3.03 -12.14 -5.67
CA LEU A 101 -3.39 -13.51 -5.31
C LEU A 101 -2.14 -14.40 -5.13
N GLY A 102 -1.15 -14.25 -6.00
CA GLY A 102 0.14 -14.94 -5.89
C GLY A 102 0.91 -14.58 -4.63
N ILE A 103 0.85 -13.32 -4.19
CA ILE A 103 1.49 -12.84 -2.95
C ILE A 103 0.76 -13.40 -1.72
N VAL A 104 -0.58 -13.30 -1.68
CA VAL A 104 -1.39 -13.80 -0.57
C VAL A 104 -1.19 -15.31 -0.39
N LYS A 105 -1.17 -16.09 -1.48
CA LYS A 105 -0.93 -17.56 -1.43
C LYS A 105 0.43 -17.94 -0.85
N ARG A 106 1.46 -17.09 -1.01
CA ARG A 106 2.79 -17.33 -0.44
C ARG A 106 2.81 -17.07 1.07
N GLY A 107 1.95 -16.20 1.58
CA GLY A 107 1.80 -15.92 3.02
C GLY A 107 2.99 -15.19 3.66
N LEU A 108 3.97 -14.74 2.89
CA LEU A 108 5.20 -14.09 3.39
C LEU A 108 5.13 -12.56 3.46
N THR A 109 4.15 -11.96 2.78
CA THR A 109 3.96 -10.52 2.68
C THR A 109 2.60 -10.16 3.25
N GLN A 110 2.55 -9.17 4.13
CA GLN A 110 1.27 -8.63 4.59
C GLN A 110 0.62 -7.83 3.46
N VAL A 111 -0.64 -8.14 3.17
CA VAL A 111 -1.44 -7.45 2.16
C VAL A 111 -2.60 -6.74 2.83
N THR A 112 -2.71 -5.44 2.60
CA THR A 112 -3.79 -4.57 3.07
C THR A 112 -4.59 -4.08 1.87
N VAL A 113 -5.91 -4.00 2.01
CA VAL A 113 -6.83 -3.50 0.99
C VAL A 113 -7.66 -2.37 1.57
N TRP A 114 -7.97 -1.37 0.77
CA TRP A 114 -8.95 -0.35 1.11
C TRP A 114 -10.01 -0.22 0.01
N GLY A 115 -11.12 0.43 0.34
CA GLY A 115 -12.26 0.55 -0.54
C GLY A 115 -13.23 -0.62 -0.42
N GLN A 116 -14.28 -0.58 -1.25
CA GLN A 116 -15.37 -1.57 -1.28
C GLN A 116 -15.34 -2.35 -2.59
N ASP A 117 -16.23 -3.34 -2.75
CA ASP A 117 -16.43 -4.08 -4.01
C ASP A 117 -15.20 -4.87 -4.50
N TRP A 118 -14.48 -5.46 -3.56
CA TRP A 118 -13.34 -6.32 -3.83
C TRP A 118 -13.80 -7.72 -4.33
N PRO A 119 -13.06 -8.35 -5.27
CA PRO A 119 -13.48 -9.60 -5.92
C PRO A 119 -13.81 -10.74 -4.96
N THR A 120 -14.76 -11.61 -5.35
CA THR A 120 -15.30 -12.71 -4.52
C THR A 120 -14.23 -13.68 -4.01
N GLU A 121 -13.12 -13.80 -4.73
CA GLU A 121 -11.97 -14.63 -4.36
C GLU A 121 -11.30 -14.19 -3.06
N PHE A 122 -11.49 -12.92 -2.66
CA PHE A 122 -10.95 -12.37 -1.43
C PHE A 122 -12.02 -12.30 -0.33
N SER A 123 -13.31 -12.25 -0.68
CA SER A 123 -14.43 -11.74 0.14
C SER A 123 -14.73 -12.40 1.50
N ARG A 124 -14.19 -13.59 1.80
CA ARG A 124 -14.76 -14.43 2.88
C ARG A 124 -14.13 -14.31 4.28
N LYS A 125 -13.00 -13.63 4.46
CA LYS A 125 -12.32 -13.51 5.77
C LYS A 125 -11.40 -12.27 5.89
N ALA A 126 -11.79 -11.12 5.35
CA ALA A 126 -11.02 -9.90 5.61
C ALA A 126 -11.50 -9.26 6.91
N ASP A 127 -10.63 -9.25 7.92
CA ASP A 127 -10.92 -8.56 9.17
C ASP A 127 -10.75 -7.05 8.94
N PRO A 128 -11.79 -6.23 9.21
CA PRO A 128 -11.67 -4.79 9.13
C PRO A 128 -10.75 -4.28 10.22
N ILE A 129 -9.93 -3.29 9.87
CA ILE A 129 -9.04 -2.58 10.77
C ILE A 129 -9.38 -1.10 10.65
N GLU A 130 -9.78 -0.50 11.76
CA GLU A 130 -9.91 0.94 11.87
C GLU A 130 -8.54 1.54 12.20
N HIS A 131 -8.04 2.41 11.32
CA HIS A 131 -6.82 3.16 11.59
C HIS A 131 -7.16 4.56 12.09
N ARG A 132 -6.86 4.82 13.37
CA ARG A 132 -7.00 6.17 13.93
C ARG A 132 -5.81 7.03 13.52
N LEU A 133 -6.11 8.05 12.73
CA LEU A 133 -5.10 8.97 12.20
C LEU A 133 -4.41 9.76 13.31
N SER A 134 -3.08 9.80 13.30
CA SER A 134 -2.32 10.72 14.16
C SER A 134 -2.69 12.18 13.85
N ALA A 135 -2.37 13.10 14.78
CA ALA A 135 -2.61 14.52 14.55
C ALA A 135 -1.85 15.03 13.31
N ALA A 136 -0.62 14.54 13.11
CA ALA A 136 0.15 14.86 11.91
C ALA A 136 -0.51 14.27 10.66
N ALA A 137 -0.87 12.98 10.65
CA ALA A 137 -1.52 12.36 9.51
C ALA A 137 -2.82 13.07 9.11
N ARG A 138 -3.64 13.53 10.07
CA ARG A 138 -4.83 14.34 9.78
C ARG A 138 -4.48 15.65 9.07
N ALA A 139 -3.45 16.36 9.52
CA ALA A 139 -3.02 17.62 8.91
C ALA A 139 -2.46 17.42 7.49
N PHE A 140 -1.56 16.45 7.30
CA PHE A 140 -0.99 16.15 5.99
C PHE A 140 -2.05 15.60 5.03
N LYS A 141 -2.96 14.75 5.50
CA LYS A 141 -4.11 14.27 4.70
C LYS A 141 -5.00 15.43 4.26
N ALA A 142 -5.35 16.36 5.16
CA ALA A 142 -6.15 17.52 4.78
C ALA A 142 -5.46 18.37 3.69
N HIS A 143 -4.14 18.56 3.80
CA HIS A 143 -3.38 19.30 2.79
C HIS A 143 -3.29 18.54 1.45
N ALA A 144 -3.07 17.22 1.50
CA ALA A 144 -3.05 16.37 0.31
C ALA A 144 -4.42 16.33 -0.39
N LEU A 145 -5.52 16.30 0.37
CA LEU A 145 -6.88 16.38 -0.15
C LEU A 145 -7.18 17.74 -0.79
N GLY A 146 -6.68 18.84 -0.20
CA GLY A 146 -6.73 20.15 -0.85
C GLY A 146 -5.97 20.20 -2.18
N ALA A 147 -4.81 19.54 -2.25
CA ALA A 147 -4.05 19.40 -3.50
C ALA A 147 -4.75 18.49 -4.53
N ALA A 148 -5.55 17.52 -4.08
CA ALA A 148 -6.31 16.59 -4.91
C ALA A 148 -7.76 17.06 -5.21
N THR A 149 -8.21 18.19 -4.65
CA THR A 149 -9.60 18.71 -4.70
C THR A 149 -10.68 17.79 -4.08
N VAL A 150 -10.42 17.20 -2.90
CA VAL A 150 -11.31 16.23 -2.22
C VAL A 150 -11.60 16.63 -0.76
N SER A 151 -12.68 16.11 -0.15
CA SER A 151 -13.11 16.36 1.25
C SER A 151 -12.52 15.36 2.27
N VAL A 152 -12.38 15.75 3.55
CA VAL A 152 -11.61 15.03 4.61
C VAL A 152 -12.50 14.32 5.64
N ALA A 153 -12.27 13.03 5.87
CA ALA A 153 -12.82 12.26 7.00
C ALA A 153 -11.75 11.94 8.07
N GLY A 154 -12.16 11.78 9.34
CA GLY A 154 -11.25 11.65 10.50
C GLY A 154 -10.74 10.24 10.81
N THR A 155 -11.30 9.20 10.19
CA THR A 155 -10.96 7.78 10.35
C THR A 155 -10.83 7.13 8.98
N GLU A 156 -10.07 6.04 8.91
CA GLU A 156 -9.91 5.22 7.70
C GLU A 156 -10.18 3.76 8.02
N THR A 157 -10.86 3.07 7.10
CA THR A 157 -11.19 1.64 7.19
C THR A 157 -10.35 0.88 6.18
N LEU A 158 -9.57 -0.06 6.68
CA LEU A 158 -8.70 -0.93 5.90
C LEU A 158 -9.03 -2.40 6.19
N TYR A 159 -8.59 -3.30 5.32
CA TYR A 159 -8.88 -4.73 5.40
C TYR A 159 -7.58 -5.53 5.22
N ASN A 160 -7.31 -6.51 6.09
CA ASN A 160 -6.15 -7.38 5.91
C ASN A 160 -6.51 -8.66 5.14
N LEU A 161 -5.68 -9.00 4.14
CA LEU A 161 -5.80 -10.26 3.40
C LEU A 161 -4.77 -11.28 3.92
N GLY A 162 -5.27 -12.29 4.63
CA GLY A 162 -4.48 -13.45 5.05
C GLY A 162 -4.52 -14.61 4.04
N PRO A 163 -3.65 -15.63 4.17
CA PRO A 163 -3.67 -16.83 3.32
C PRO A 163 -5.03 -17.56 3.35
N ASP A 164 -5.74 -17.45 4.48
CA ASP A 164 -7.08 -17.98 4.72
C ASP A 164 -8.20 -17.25 3.97
N ALA A 165 -7.94 -16.06 3.42
CA ALA A 165 -8.93 -15.28 2.65
C ALA A 165 -9.29 -15.94 1.32
N LEU A 166 -8.46 -16.86 0.83
CA LEU A 166 -8.64 -17.54 -0.45
C LEU A 166 -9.31 -18.90 -0.23
N ARG A 167 -10.62 -19.00 -0.49
CA ARG A 167 -11.27 -20.32 -0.63
C ARG A 167 -11.35 -20.73 -2.09
N PRO A 168 -11.00 -21.98 -2.45
CA PRO A 168 -11.30 -22.51 -3.77
C PRO A 168 -12.83 -22.64 -3.91
N LEU A 169 -13.38 -22.07 -4.98
CA LEU A 169 -14.75 -22.34 -5.40
C LEU A 169 -14.80 -23.82 -5.86
N HIS A 170 -15.31 -24.71 -5.01
CA HIS A 170 -15.75 -26.02 -5.47
C HIS A 170 -17.04 -25.82 -6.26
N SER A 171 -16.98 -26.01 -7.57
CA SER A 171 -18.18 -26.20 -8.39
C SER A 171 -18.77 -27.55 -8.02
N VAL A 172 -20.04 -27.55 -7.62
CA VAL A 172 -20.89 -28.75 -7.51
C VAL A 172 -21.37 -29.14 -8.90
#